data_AF-A0A9E5HVG0-F1
#
_entry.id   AF-A0A9E5HVG0-F1
#
_cell.length_a   1.000
_cell.length_b   1.000
_cell.length_c   1.000
_cell.angle_alpha   90.00
_cell.angle_beta   90.00
_cell.angle_gamma   90.00
#
_symmetry.space_group_name_H-M   'P 1'
#
loop_
_entity.id
_entity.type
_entity.pdbx_description
1 polymer ?
#
loop_
_entity_poly.entity_id
_entity_poly.type
_entity_poly.pdbx_seq_one_letter_code
_entity_poly.pdbx_strand_id
1 'polypeptide(L)'
;GRFENYQLPGWALVLWIVVMGTIAPYLLVISGLKILSASTASIFGMIEPVLAGMFAWWWLNEKLTTTQLIGSLIVLIGIAIADRARQHTPNN
;
A
#
# COMPACT_ATOMS: atom_id res chain seq x y z
N GLY A 1 14.04 5.40 26.23
CA GLY A 1 13.86 4.28 25.26
C GLY A 1 15.20 3.87 24.65
N ARG A 2 15.33 2.70 24.02
CA ARG A 2 16.62 2.14 23.52
C ARG A 2 17.41 3.06 22.54
N PHE A 3 16.80 4.14 22.05
CA PHE A 3 17.40 5.15 21.15
C PHE A 3 17.53 6.55 21.77
N GLU A 4 17.30 6.70 23.07
CA GLU A 4 17.33 7.99 23.77
C GLU A 4 18.71 8.66 23.75
N ASN A 5 19.78 7.88 23.51
CA ASN A 5 21.16 8.36 23.35
C ASN A 5 21.63 8.45 21.89
N TYR A 6 20.80 8.07 20.90
CA TYR A 6 21.14 8.15 19.48
C TYR A 6 20.45 9.36 18.84
N GLN A 7 21.15 10.50 18.82
CA GLN A 7 20.70 11.69 18.08
C GLN A 7 21.14 11.58 16.62
N LEU A 8 20.36 10.88 15.80
CA LEU A 8 20.52 10.95 14.35
C LEU A 8 20.09 12.34 13.86
N PRO A 9 20.83 12.96 12.93
CA PRO A 9 20.40 14.23 12.34
C PRO A 9 19.02 14.09 11.69
N GLY A 10 18.12 15.04 11.92
CA GLY A 10 16.75 14.97 11.39
C GLY A 10 16.70 14.81 9.86
N TRP A 11 17.64 15.43 9.13
CA TRP A 11 17.74 15.27 7.68
C TRP A 11 18.07 13.83 7.27
N ALA A 12 18.80 13.07 8.09
CA ALA A 12 19.13 11.68 7.81
C ALA A 12 17.87 10.79 7.93
N LEU A 13 17.00 11.08 8.90
CA LEU A 13 15.70 10.41 9.04
C LEU A 13 14.77 10.74 7.86
N VAL A 14 14.75 12.00 7.42
CA VAL A 14 13.99 12.42 6.23
C VAL A 14 14.49 11.68 4.99
N LEU A 15 15.81 11.64 4.78
CA LEU A 15 16.42 10.94 3.65
C LEU A 15 16.11 9.45 3.70
N TRP A 16 16.14 8.82 4.89
CA TRP A 16 15.74 7.44 5.08
C TRP A 16 14.29 7.19 4.64
N ILE A 17 13.34 8.02 5.07
CA ILE A 17 11.92 7.90 4.68
C ILE A 17 11.74 8.10 3.18
N VAL A 18 12.40 9.10 2.58
CA VAL A 18 12.31 9.36 1.14
C VAL A 18 12.83 8.18 0.33
N VAL A 19 14.00 7.64 0.70
CA VAL A 19 14.61 6.54 -0.03
C VAL A 19 13.83 5.23 0.17
N MET A 20 13.57 4.85 1.42
CA MET A 20 13.00 3.53 1.74
C MET A 20 11.46 3.51 1.71
N GLY A 21 10.81 4.64 1.95
CA GLY A 21 9.35 4.77 1.91
C GLY A 21 8.79 5.21 0.57
N THR A 22 9.62 5.73 -0.35
CA THR A 22 9.13 6.24 -1.65
C THR A 22 9.97 5.75 -2.83
N ILE A 23 11.25 6.13 -2.92
CA ILE A 23 12.06 5.86 -4.12
C ILE A 23 12.20 4.36 -4.36
N ALA A 24 12.66 3.61 -3.37
CA ALA A 24 12.89 2.17 -3.52
C ALA A 24 11.59 1.39 -3.80
N PRO A 25 10.49 1.56 -3.05
CA PRO A 25 9.21 0.91 -3.37
C PRO A 25 8.72 1.24 -4.77
N TYR A 26 8.81 2.51 -5.20
CA TYR A 26 8.33 2.93 -6.52
C TYR A 26 9.14 2.30 -7.65
N LEU A 27 10.47 2.24 -7.51
CA LEU A 27 11.34 1.54 -8.45
C LEU A 27 11.03 0.04 -8.53
N LEU A 28 10.72 -0.60 -7.40
CA LEU A 28 10.29 -2.00 -7.35
C LEU A 28 8.95 -2.19 -8.08
N VAL A 29 7.98 -1.31 -7.86
CA VAL A 29 6.68 -1.35 -8.55
C VAL A 29 6.85 -1.22 -10.06
N ILE A 30 7.59 -0.21 -10.53
CA ILE A 30 7.84 -0.03 -11.98
C ILE A 30 8.57 -1.23 -12.57
N SER A 31 9.58 -1.75 -11.86
CA SER A 31 10.33 -2.92 -12.32
C SER A 31 9.46 -4.17 -12.36
N GLY A 32 8.59 -4.36 -11.37
CA GLY A 32 7.61 -5.43 -11.33
C GLY A 32 6.62 -5.35 -12.49
N LEU A 33 6.09 -4.16 -12.78
CA LEU A 33 5.17 -3.94 -13.92
C LEU A 33 5.78 -4.31 -15.28
N LYS A 34 7.11 -4.29 -15.44
CA LYS A 34 7.78 -4.73 -16.67
C LYS A 34 7.76 -6.25 -16.87
N ILE A 35 7.59 -7.02 -15.80
CA ILE A 35 7.68 -8.49 -15.82
C ILE A 35 6.37 -9.18 -15.44
N LEU A 36 5.42 -8.47 -14.83
CA LEU A 36 4.12 -8.99 -14.42
C LEU A 36 3.07 -8.80 -15.51
N SER A 37 2.16 -9.77 -15.62
CA SER A 37 0.95 -9.60 -16.42
C SER A 37 0.04 -8.53 -15.78
N ALA A 38 -0.82 -7.90 -16.60
CA ALA A 38 -1.79 -6.92 -16.12
C ALA A 38 -2.73 -7.50 -15.04
N SER A 39 -3.11 -8.78 -15.17
CA SER A 39 -3.93 -9.48 -14.17
C SER A 39 -3.21 -9.61 -12.83
N THR A 40 -1.96 -10.07 -12.84
CA THR A 40 -1.18 -10.24 -11.61
C THR A 40 -0.91 -8.89 -10.94
N ALA A 41 -0.58 -7.85 -11.71
CA ALA A 41 -0.38 -6.50 -11.17
C ALA A 41 -1.68 -5.93 -10.56
N SER A 42 -2.82 -6.18 -11.20
CA SER A 42 -4.15 -5.80 -10.66
C SER A 42 -4.40 -6.46 -9.31
N ILE A 43 -4.14 -7.77 -9.19
CA ILE A 43 -4.30 -8.49 -7.91
C ILE A 43 -3.47 -7.84 -6.81
N PHE A 44 -2.18 -7.55 -7.04
CA PHE A 44 -1.34 -6.89 -6.03
C PHE A 44 -1.88 -5.52 -5.62
N GLY A 45 -2.36 -4.71 -6.56
CA GLY A 45 -2.98 -3.41 -6.25
C GLY A 45 -4.30 -3.54 -5.48
N MET A 46 -5.06 -4.61 -5.71
CA MET A 46 -6.33 -4.85 -5.01
C MET A 46 -6.13 -5.38 -3.58
N ILE A 47 -5.05 -6.11 -3.31
CA ILE A 47 -4.75 -6.58 -1.94
C ILE A 47 -4.05 -5.51 -1.10
N GLU A 48 -3.38 -4.53 -1.72
CA GLU A 48 -2.61 -3.50 -1.03
C GLU A 48 -3.40 -2.82 0.12
N PRO A 49 -4.66 -2.35 -0.07
CA PRO A 49 -5.41 -1.70 1.01
C PRO A 49 -5.72 -2.65 2.17
N VAL A 50 -5.93 -3.94 1.87
CA VAL A 50 -6.18 -4.97 2.89
C VAL A 50 -4.91 -5.18 3.72
N LEU A 51 -3.76 -5.36 3.05
CA LEU A 51 -2.48 -5.52 3.72
C LEU A 51 -2.11 -4.28 4.54
N ALA A 52 -2.30 -3.08 3.99
CA ALA A 52 -2.05 -1.83 4.70
C ALA A 52 -2.85 -1.76 6.01
N GLY A 53 -4.14 -2.07 5.97
CA GLY A 53 -4.99 -2.12 7.17
C GLY A 53 -4.55 -3.21 8.16
N MET A 54 -4.18 -4.40 7.67
CA MET A 54 -3.66 -5.48 8.52
C MET A 54 -2.35 -5.11 9.20
N PHE A 55 -1.40 -4.49 8.49
CA PHE A 55 -0.14 -4.04 9.04
C PHE A 55 -0.32 -2.87 10.02
N ALA A 56 -1.24 -1.94 9.76
CA ALA A 56 -1.56 -0.88 10.72
C ALA A 56 -2.09 -1.46 12.04
N TRP A 57 -3.01 -2.42 11.97
CA TRP A 57 -3.52 -3.09 13.17
C TRP A 57 -2.45 -3.91 13.90
N TRP A 58 -1.67 -4.72 13.18
CA TRP A 58 -0.71 -5.65 13.77
C TRP A 58 0.61 -4.99 14.21
N TRP A 59 1.20 -4.14 13.36
CA TRP A 59 2.53 -3.57 13.58
C TRP A 59 2.48 -2.23 14.32
N LEU A 60 1.53 -1.37 13.97
CA LEU A 60 1.37 -0.07 14.63
C LEU A 60 0.48 -0.17 15.89
N ASN A 61 -0.11 -1.34 16.14
CA ASN A 61 -1.05 -1.58 17.24
C ASN A 61 -2.26 -0.63 17.17
N GLU A 62 -2.62 -0.21 15.96
CA GLU A 62 -3.68 0.76 15.71
C GLU A 62 -5.04 0.10 15.91
N LYS A 63 -5.89 0.69 16.76
CA LYS A 63 -7.26 0.22 16.95
C LYS A 63 -8.11 0.71 15.80
N LEU A 64 -8.42 -0.20 14.87
CA LEU A 64 -9.35 0.08 13.78
C LEU A 64 -10.73 0.45 14.36
N THR A 65 -11.06 1.74 14.27
CA THR A 65 -12.35 2.26 14.71
C THR A 65 -13.47 1.78 13.78
N THR A 66 -14.72 1.82 14.26
CA THR A 66 -15.89 1.49 13.42
C THR A 66 -15.93 2.32 12.15
N THR A 67 -15.55 3.60 12.20
CA THR A 67 -15.48 4.47 11.03
C THR A 67 -14.42 4.01 10.02
N GLN A 68 -13.24 3.60 10.48
CA GLN A 68 -12.19 3.05 9.61
C GLN A 68 -12.62 1.73 8.96
N LEU A 69 -13.35 0.87 9.68
CA LEU A 69 -13.90 -0.38 9.13
C LEU A 69 -14.97 -0.11 8.06
N ILE A 70 -15.84 0.88 8.26
CA ILE A 70 -16.81 1.29 7.24
C ILE A 70 -16.08 1.86 6.01
N GLY A 71 -15.09 2.71 6.23
CA GLY A 71 -14.26 3.27 5.15
C GLY A 71 -13.53 2.20 4.35
N SER A 72 -12.91 1.21 5.02
CA SER A 72 -12.24 0.11 4.34
C SER A 72 -13.21 -0.74 3.53
N LEU A 73 -14.41 -1.03 4.06
CA LEU A 73 -15.44 -1.75 3.31
C LEU A 73 -15.87 -0.99 2.06
N ILE A 74 -16.08 0.33 2.15
CA ILE A 74 -16.43 1.18 1.00
C ILE A 74 -15.33 1.12 -0.07
N VAL A 75 -14.05 1.22 0.34
CA VAL A 75 -12.91 1.12 -0.59
C VAL A 75 -12.88 -0.24 -1.29
N LEU A 76 -13.04 -1.33 -0.54
CA LEU A 76 -13.04 -2.69 -1.11
C LEU A 76 -14.19 -2.90 -2.12
N ILE A 77 -15.39 -2.38 -1.81
CA ILE A 77 -16.52 -2.40 -2.74
C ILE A 77 -16.20 -1.60 -4.01
N GLY A 78 -15.65 -0.39 -3.87
CA GLY A 78 -15.25 0.43 -5.01
C GLY A 78 -14.23 -0.26 -5.91
N ILE A 79 -13.23 -0.92 -5.31
CA ILE A 79 -12.23 -1.73 -6.01
C ILE A 79 -12.90 -2.87 -6.78
N ALA A 80 -13.82 -3.61 -6.15
CA ALA A 80 -14.54 -4.72 -6.79
C ALA A 80 -15.38 -4.26 -8.00
N ILE A 81 -16.03 -3.10 -7.89
CA ILE A 81 -16.80 -2.51 -9.00
C ILE A 81 -15.85 -2.10 -10.15
N ALA A 82 -14.75 -1.41 -9.83
CA ALA A 82 -13.80 -0.91 -10.82
C ALA A 82 -13.10 -2.05 -11.58
N ASP A 83 -12.77 -3.15 -10.90
CA ASP A 83 -12.16 -4.33 -11.54
C ASP A 83 -13.15 -5.04 -12.48
N ARG A 84 -14.41 -5.23 -12.06
CA ARG A 84 -15.46 -5.79 -12.92
C ARG A 84 -15.72 -4.94 -14.16
N ALA A 85 -15.72 -3.62 -14.03
CA ALA A 85 -15.93 -2.69 -15.14
C ALA A 85 -14.78 -2.76 -16.17
N ARG A 86 -13.53 -2.90 -15.72
CA ARG A 86 -12.38 -3.09 -16.61
C ARG A 86 -12.47 -4.38 -17.42
N GLN A 87 -12.90 -5.47 -16.80
CA GLN A 87 -13.06 -6.76 -17.47
C GLN A 87 -14.19 -6.76 -18.54
N HIS A 88 -15.14 -5.82 -18.47
CA HIS A 88 -16.26 -5.70 -19.43
C HIS A 88 -15.95 -4.87 -20.68
N THR A 89 -14.73 -4.33 -20.84
CA THR A 89 -14.34 -3.70 -22.11
C THR A 89 -13.85 -4.79 -23.06
N PRO A 90 -14.58 -5.12 -24.16
CA PRO A 90 -14.12 -6.13 -25.11
C PRO A 90 -12.82 -5.66 -25.75
N ASN A 91 -11.79 -6.50 -25.67
CA ASN A 91 -10.53 -6.31 -26.38
C ASN A 91 -10.82 -6.47 -27.88
N ASN A 92 -10.92 -5.35 -28.61
CA ASN A 92 -10.98 -5.30 -30.06
C ASN A 92 -9.61 -5.57 -30.68
#